data_AF-A0A3P7JF50-F1
#
_entry.id   AF-A0A3P7JF50-F1
#
_cell.length_a   1.000
_cell.length_b   1.000
_cell.length_c   1.000
_cell.angle_alpha   90.00
_cell.angle_beta   90.00
_cell.angle_gamma   90.00
#
_symmetry.space_group_name_H-M   'P 1'
#
loop_
_entity.id
_entity.type
_entity.pdbx_description
1 polymer ?
#
loop_
_entity_poly.entity_id
_entity_poly.type
_entity_poly.pdbx_seq_one_letter_code
_entity_poly.pdbx_strand_id
1 'polypeptide(L)'
;MSTSPALSSLPSSNAQSPQSPEVTDEELQRISVRQLNQRLQGHDRQTVTMIKQKRRTLKNRGYALNCRVRRIQNQLQLEADNIQLRDQVSVNRDVLLPFQQMGKGEGEGKWQKFF
;
A
#
# COMPACT_ATOMS: atom_id res chain seq x y z
N MET A 1 -24.09 45.85 30.32
CA MET A 1 -22.70 46.36 30.28
C MET A 1 -22.03 45.77 29.06
N SER A 2 -21.84 46.63 28.06
CA SER A 2 -21.28 46.31 26.75
C SER A 2 -19.76 46.39 26.82
N THR A 3 -19.03 45.43 26.26
CA THR A 3 -17.71 45.68 25.67
C THR A 3 -17.47 44.69 24.54
N SER A 4 -17.53 45.20 23.31
CA SER A 4 -17.02 44.56 22.10
C SER A 4 -15.49 44.52 22.14
N PRO A 5 -14.81 43.50 21.58
CA PRO A 5 -13.37 43.59 21.40
C PRO A 5 -13.06 44.43 20.15
N ALA A 6 -12.19 45.41 20.32
CA ALA A 6 -11.71 46.29 19.26
C ALA A 6 -10.85 45.53 18.24
N LEU A 7 -11.09 45.79 16.96
CA LEU A 7 -10.26 45.41 15.83
C LEU A 7 -8.97 46.23 15.87
N SER A 8 -7.85 45.59 16.20
CA SER A 8 -6.51 46.18 16.01
C SER A 8 -6.11 46.03 14.55
N SER A 9 -6.24 47.12 13.80
CA SER A 9 -5.70 47.30 12.45
C SER A 9 -4.17 47.22 12.47
N LEU A 10 -3.59 46.23 11.78
CA LEU A 10 -2.17 46.19 11.45
C LEU A 10 -1.89 46.98 10.16
N PRO A 11 -0.78 47.72 10.08
CA PRO A 11 -0.48 48.58 8.96
C PRO A 11 -0.03 47.81 7.72
N SER A 12 -0.41 48.41 6.60
CA SER A 12 0.01 48.24 5.21
C SER A 12 1.43 47.72 4.95
N SER A 13 1.45 46.78 4.00
CA SER A 13 2.27 46.80 2.79
C SER A 13 3.77 46.47 2.88
N ASN A 14 4.10 45.47 2.08
CA ASN A 14 5.39 45.22 1.45
C ASN A 14 6.41 44.36 2.23
N ALA A 15 6.06 43.08 2.40
CA ALA A 15 7.07 42.03 2.35
C ALA A 15 6.86 41.28 1.04
N GLN A 16 7.63 41.63 0.02
CA GLN A 16 7.81 40.80 -1.16
C GLN A 16 8.19 39.40 -0.66
N SER A 17 7.25 38.47 -0.72
CA SER A 17 7.55 37.07 -0.43
C SER A 17 8.71 36.68 -1.35
N PRO A 18 9.84 36.17 -0.82
CA PRO A 18 10.89 35.65 -1.68
C PRO A 18 10.22 34.56 -2.48
N GLN A 19 10.16 34.75 -3.80
CA GLN A 19 9.50 33.87 -4.76
C GLN A 19 9.70 32.43 -4.31
N SER A 20 8.68 31.87 -3.66
CA SER A 20 8.71 30.47 -3.28
C SER A 20 8.83 29.75 -4.62
N PRO A 21 9.78 28.81 -4.78
CA PRO A 21 9.84 28.06 -6.03
C PRO A 21 8.46 27.44 -6.18
N GLU A 22 7.75 27.87 -7.22
CA GLU A 22 6.34 27.62 -7.43
C GLU A 22 6.19 26.16 -7.89
N VAL A 23 6.51 25.23 -7.00
CA VAL A 23 6.44 23.80 -7.23
C VAL A 23 5.14 23.31 -6.63
N THR A 24 4.22 22.93 -7.51
CA THR A 24 2.92 22.37 -7.11
C THR A 24 3.09 21.03 -6.39
N ASP A 25 2.09 20.63 -5.62
CA ASP A 25 2.10 19.37 -4.89
C ASP A 25 2.17 18.15 -5.81
N GLU A 26 1.53 18.23 -6.97
CA GLU A 26 1.59 17.19 -8.00
C GLU A 26 3.01 17.06 -8.56
N GLU A 27 3.65 18.20 -8.82
CA GLU A 27 5.00 18.20 -9.38
C GLU A 27 6.04 17.74 -8.35
N LEU A 28 5.91 18.15 -7.08
CA LEU A 28 6.73 17.65 -5.97
C LEU A 28 6.68 16.13 -5.83
N GLN A 29 5.55 15.50 -6.16
CA GLN A 29 5.41 14.06 -6.16
C GLN A 29 6.04 13.40 -7.39
N ARG A 30 6.02 14.07 -8.54
CA ARG A 30 6.48 13.51 -9.83
C ARG A 30 7.97 13.66 -10.09
N ILE A 31 8.55 14.83 -9.81
CA ILE A 31 9.95 15.12 -10.19
C ILE A 31 10.94 14.22 -9.45
N SER A 32 12.09 13.94 -10.04
CA SER A 32 13.18 13.21 -9.39
C SER A 32 13.85 14.04 -8.28
N VAL A 33 14.61 13.37 -7.41
CA VAL A 33 15.40 14.06 -6.37
C VAL A 33 16.44 15.01 -6.97
N ARG A 34 17.06 14.61 -8.09
CA ARG A 34 18.03 15.45 -8.81
C ARG A 34 17.38 16.74 -9.34
N GLN A 35 16.25 16.62 -10.02
CA GLN A 35 15.50 17.77 -10.54
C GLN A 35 15.02 18.69 -9.42
N LEU A 36 14.52 18.10 -8.32
CA LEU A 36 14.15 18.88 -7.13
C LEU A 36 15.35 19.65 -6.58
N ASN A 37 16.49 18.99 -6.38
CA ASN A 37 17.68 19.63 -5.83
C ASN A 37 18.20 20.75 -6.72
N GLN A 38 18.13 20.59 -8.05
CA GLN A 38 18.51 21.63 -9.01
C GLN A 38 17.59 22.85 -8.90
N ARG A 39 16.27 22.65 -8.77
CA ARG A 39 15.30 23.75 -8.55
C ARG A 39 15.47 24.44 -7.21
N LEU A 40 15.97 23.73 -6.20
CA LEU A 40 16.22 24.27 -4.86
C LEU A 40 17.59 24.95 -4.71
N GLN A 41 18.42 24.96 -5.76
CA GLN A 41 19.74 25.57 -5.71
C GLN A 41 19.64 27.10 -5.59
N GLY A 42 20.42 27.69 -4.68
CA GLY A 42 20.42 29.14 -4.44
C GLY A 42 19.28 29.65 -3.55
N HIS A 43 18.35 28.78 -3.12
CA HIS A 43 17.32 29.14 -2.14
C HIS A 43 17.82 29.04 -0.70
N ASP A 44 17.20 29.82 0.19
CA ASP A 44 17.51 29.78 1.63
C ASP A 44 17.23 28.40 2.26
N ARG A 45 18.02 28.08 3.28
CA ARG A 45 17.97 26.80 4.00
C ARG A 45 16.58 26.49 4.56
N GLN A 46 15.85 27.49 5.05
CA GLN A 46 14.51 27.29 5.59
C GLN A 46 13.53 26.86 4.48
N THR A 47 13.59 27.53 3.33
CA THR A 47 12.76 27.21 2.15
C THR A 47 13.05 25.80 1.64
N VAL A 48 14.33 25.43 1.52
CA VAL A 48 14.75 24.09 1.11
C VAL A 48 14.20 23.01 2.05
N THR A 49 14.29 23.25 3.37
CA THR A 49 13.83 22.30 4.39
C THR A 49 12.32 22.12 4.32
N MET A 50 11.58 23.21 4.25
CA MET A 50 10.12 23.21 4.14
C MET A 50 9.64 22.42 2.91
N ILE A 51 10.25 22.65 1.73
CA ILE A 51 9.84 21.97 0.50
C ILE A 51 10.17 20.48 0.54
N LYS A 52 11.35 20.12 1.06
CA LYS A 52 11.72 18.70 1.24
C LYS A 52 10.78 18.00 2.21
N GLN A 53 10.39 18.67 3.31
CA GLN A 53 9.41 18.15 4.24
C GLN A 53 8.03 17.97 3.58
N LYS A 54 7.56 18.96 2.82
CA LYS A 54 6.32 18.89 2.05
C LYS A 54 6.32 17.69 1.11
N ARG A 55 7.39 17.50 0.33
CA ARG A 55 7.55 16.32 -0.54
C ARG A 55 7.52 15.00 0.24
N ARG A 56 8.19 14.93 1.40
CA ARG A 56 8.20 13.72 2.24
C ARG A 56 6.78 13.37 2.70
N THR A 57 6.02 14.34 3.17
CA THR A 57 4.63 14.16 3.58
C THR A 57 3.76 13.65 2.43
N LEU A 58 3.89 14.24 1.24
CA LEU A 58 3.15 13.82 0.05
C LEU A 58 3.52 12.40 -0.39
N LYS A 59 4.81 12.06 -0.45
CA LYS A 59 5.26 10.68 -0.77
C LYS A 59 4.77 9.66 0.26
N ASN A 60 4.86 9.99 1.55
CA ASN A 60 4.36 9.12 2.62
C ASN A 60 2.86 8.85 2.51
N ARG A 61 2.07 9.85 2.09
CA ARG A 61 0.65 9.66 1.81
C ARG A 61 0.44 8.60 0.72
N GLY A 62 1.19 8.69 -0.37
CA GLY A 62 1.17 7.68 -1.44
C GLY A 62 1.65 6.31 -0.98
N TYR A 63 2.68 6.23 -0.14
CA TYR A 63 3.17 4.97 0.41
C TYR A 63 2.16 4.29 1.33
N ALA A 64 1.46 5.05 2.17
CA ALA A 64 0.40 4.52 3.02
C ALA A 64 -0.75 3.92 2.20
N LEU A 65 -1.18 4.61 1.14
CA LEU A 65 -2.20 4.09 0.23
C LEU A 65 -1.74 2.79 -0.45
N ASN A 66 -0.55 2.81 -1.05
CA ASN A 66 0.01 1.65 -1.73
C ASN A 66 0.23 0.46 -0.78
N CYS A 67 0.57 0.70 0.48
CA CYS A 67 0.68 -0.33 1.51
C CYS A 67 -0.66 -1.01 1.77
N ARG A 68 -1.74 -0.22 1.93
CA ARG A 68 -3.10 -0.74 2.11
C ARG A 68 -3.55 -1.56 0.91
N VAL A 69 -3.36 -1.04 -0.30
CA VAL A 69 -3.72 -1.73 -1.55
C VAL A 69 -3.00 -3.08 -1.66
N ARG A 70 -1.67 -3.10 -1.49
CA ARG A 70 -0.90 -4.35 -1.55
C ARG A 70 -1.33 -5.36 -0.48
N ARG A 71 -1.64 -4.90 0.73
CA ARG A 71 -2.11 -5.78 1.80
C ARG A 71 -3.43 -6.45 1.44
N ILE A 72 -4.40 -5.67 0.95
CA ILE A 72 -5.71 -6.19 0.55
C ILE A 72 -5.57 -7.14 -0.63
N GLN A 73 -4.79 -6.77 -1.65
CA GLN A 73 -4.55 -7.63 -2.81
C GLN A 73 -3.90 -8.97 -2.41
N ASN A 74 -2.91 -8.95 -1.51
CA ASN A 74 -2.30 -10.16 -1.00
C ASN A 74 -3.28 -11.03 -0.22
N GLN A 75 -4.15 -10.42 0.59
CA GLN A 75 -5.19 -11.16 1.30
C GLN A 75 -6.16 -11.86 0.32
N LEU A 76 -6.66 -11.13 -0.68
CA LEU A 76 -7.58 -11.68 -1.68
C LEU A 76 -6.92 -12.82 -2.47
N GLN A 77 -5.64 -12.67 -2.81
CA GLN A 77 -4.89 -13.73 -3.48
C GLN A 77 -4.78 -14.98 -2.60
N LEU A 78 -4.44 -14.84 -1.32
CA LEU A 78 -4.37 -15.97 -0.39
C LEU A 78 -5.74 -16.65 -0.19
N GLU A 79 -6.83 -15.88 -0.16
CA GLU A 79 -8.19 -16.41 -0.09
C GLU A 79 -8.55 -17.22 -1.35
N ALA A 80 -8.23 -16.70 -2.54
CA ALA A 80 -8.42 -17.41 -3.80
C ALA A 80 -7.59 -18.70 -3.87
N ASP A 81 -6.31 -18.64 -3.49
CA ASP A 81 -5.43 -19.79 -3.42
C ASP A 81 -5.96 -20.85 -2.44
N ASN A 82 -6.50 -20.42 -1.29
CA ASN A 82 -7.08 -21.32 -0.30
C ASN A 82 -8.31 -22.06 -0.85
N ILE A 83 -9.20 -21.35 -1.55
CA ILE A 83 -10.37 -21.95 -2.21
C ILE A 83 -9.91 -22.98 -3.25
N GLN A 84 -8.99 -22.59 -4.14
CA GLN A 84 -8.49 -23.48 -5.19
C GLN A 84 -7.86 -24.75 -4.60
N LEU A 85 -7.06 -24.62 -3.54
CA LEU A 85 -6.45 -25.78 -2.88
C LEU A 85 -7.48 -26.69 -2.20
N ARG A 86 -8.51 -26.12 -1.57
CA ARG A 86 -9.61 -26.92 -0.98
C ARG A 86 -10.36 -27.70 -2.05
N ASP A 87 -10.64 -27.07 -3.19
CA ASP A 87 -11.32 -27.73 -4.31
C ASP A 87 -10.46 -28.88 -4.85
N GLN A 88 -9.16 -28.67 -5.04
CA GLN A 88 -8.24 -29.73 -5.46
C GLN A 88 -8.20 -30.89 -4.45
N VAL A 89 -8.17 -30.59 -3.16
CA VAL A 89 -8.21 -31.62 -2.11
C VAL A 89 -9.53 -32.38 -2.13
N SER A 90 -10.67 -31.71 -2.33
CA SER A 90 -11.98 -32.36 -2.46
C SER A 90 -12.01 -33.30 -3.65
N VAL A 91 -11.59 -32.82 -4.83
CA VAL A 91 -11.55 -33.63 -6.06
C VAL A 91 -10.65 -34.85 -5.86
N ASN A 92 -9.44 -34.66 -5.33
CA ASN A 92 -8.52 -35.77 -5.08
C ASN A 92 -9.10 -36.77 -4.08
N ARG A 93 -9.79 -36.29 -3.04
CA ARG A 93 -10.47 -37.16 -2.08
C ARG A 93 -11.56 -37.97 -2.76
N ASP A 94 -12.41 -37.34 -3.58
CA ASP A 94 -13.52 -38.01 -4.27
C ASP A 94 -13.02 -39.07 -5.24
N VAL A 95 -11.88 -38.83 -5.91
CA VAL A 95 -11.21 -39.81 -6.76
C VAL A 95 -10.63 -40.97 -5.95
N LEU A 96 -10.03 -40.71 -4.78
CA LEU A 96 -9.37 -41.74 -3.96
C LEU A 96 -10.32 -42.57 -3.09
N LEU A 97 -11.48 -42.02 -2.70
CA LEU A 97 -12.45 -42.67 -1.81
C LEU A 97 -12.92 -44.05 -2.31
N PRO A 98 -13.25 -44.25 -3.60
CA PRO A 98 -13.62 -45.57 -4.12
C PRO A 98 -12.49 -46.60 -4.00
N PHE A 99 -11.24 -46.22 -4.28
CA PHE A 99 -10.10 -47.13 -4.19
C PHE A 99 -9.78 -47.50 -2.73
N GLN A 100 -9.97 -46.57 -1.81
CA GLN A 100 -9.81 -46.83 -0.38
C GLN A 100 -10.88 -47.78 0.18
N GLN A 101 -12.09 -47.78 -0.39
CA GLN A 101 -13.16 -48.71 -0.02
C GLN A 101 -12.92 -50.12 -0.60
N MET A 102 -12.37 -50.24 -1.81
CA MET A 102 -11.98 -51.54 -2.37
C MET A 102 -10.89 -52.24 -1.54
N GLY A 103 -9.96 -51.49 -0.96
CA GLY A 103 -8.91 -52.03 -0.07
C GLY A 103 -9.41 -52.54 1.29
N LYS A 104 -10.66 -52.26 1.68
CA LYS A 104 -11.26 -52.74 2.95
C LYS A 104 -12.20 -53.95 2.79
N GLY A 105 -12.46 -54.39 1.55
CA GLY A 105 -13.45 -55.44 1.25
C GLY A 105 -12.91 -56.84 0.99
N GLU A 106 -11.63 -57.01 0.71
CA GLU A 106 -11.06 -58.34 0.37
C GLU A 106 -9.68 -58.52 1.01
N GLY A 107 -9.69 -58.92 2.28
CA GLY A 107 -8.48 -59.05 3.10
C GLY A 107 -8.40 -60.30 3.97
N GLU A 108 -9.28 -61.29 3.80
CA GLU A 108 -9.10 -62.63 4.37
C GLU A 108 -9.38 -63.67 3.29
N GLY A 109 -8.34 -64.36 2.80
CA GLY A 109 -8.51 -65.67 2.15
C GLY A 109 -8.19 -65.82 0.65
N LYS A 110 -7.59 -64.85 -0.05
CA LYS A 110 -7.27 -65.02 -1.50
C LYS A 110 -5.81 -64.92 -1.93
N TRP A 111 -4.85 -64.85 -0.99
CA TRP A 111 -3.42 -64.85 -1.33
C TRP A 111 -2.77 -66.24 -1.38
N GLN A 112 -3.53 -67.34 -1.26
CA GLN A 112 -3.01 -68.70 -1.23
C GLN A 112 -3.22 -69.50 -2.53
N LYS A 113 -3.43 -68.85 -3.68
CA LYS A 113 -3.60 -69.54 -4.97
C LYS A 113 -2.60 -69.14 -6.06
N PHE A 114 -1.55 -68.41 -5.71
CA PHE A 114 -0.49 -68.02 -6.65
C PHE A 114 0.92 -68.48 -6.24
N PHE A 115 1.02 -69.45 -5.34
CA PHE A 115 2.21 -70.28 -5.13
C PHE A 115 1.77 -71.74 -4.97
#